data_AF-A0A1V4WYU5-F1
#
_entry.id   AF-A0A1V4WYU5-F1
#
_cell.length_a   1.000
_cell.length_b   1.000
_cell.length_c   1.000
_cell.angle_alpha   90.00
_cell.angle_beta   90.00
_cell.angle_gamma   90.00
#
_symmetry.space_group_name_H-M   'P 1'
#
loop_
_entity.id
_entity.type
_entity.pdbx_description
1 polymer ?
#
loop_
_entity_poly.entity_id
_entity_poly.type
_entity_poly.pdbx_seq_one_letter_code
_entity_poly.pdbx_strand_id
1 'polypeptide(L)' 'MTTVDATSEVFMTAFRALPKKVREAVVDKMLSDKEFREDLMDIAVIEQRRKEPSRPLEEYLSRRKKG' A
#
# COMPACT_ATOMS: atom_id res chain seq x y z
N MET A 1 -6.44 6.27 -20.77
CA MET A 1 -5.33 6.42 -19.81
C MET A 1 -5.47 7.79 -19.17
N THR A 2 -5.57 7.87 -17.85
CA THR A 2 -5.60 9.17 -17.17
C THR A 2 -4.18 9.77 -17.13
N THR A 3 -4.09 11.06 -16.86
CA THR A 3 -2.78 11.74 -16.65
C THR A 3 -2.03 11.13 -15.47
N VAL A 4 -2.75 10.67 -14.45
CA VAL A 4 -2.21 9.96 -13.28
C VAL A 4 -1.59 8.63 -13.72
N ASP A 5 -2.35 7.79 -14.44
CA ASP A 5 -1.86 6.49 -14.90
C ASP A 5 -0.59 6.63 -15.76
N ALA A 6 -0.60 7.57 -16.70
CA ALA A 6 0.54 7.84 -17.58
C ALA A 6 1.78 8.28 -16.79
N THR A 7 1.59 9.16 -15.81
CA THR A 7 2.68 9.64 -14.96
C THR A 7 3.25 8.51 -14.12
N SER A 8 2.39 7.71 -13.49
CA SER A 8 2.78 6.55 -12.70
C SER A 8 3.58 5.52 -13.51
N GLU A 9 3.18 5.26 -14.76
CA GLU A 9 3.91 4.35 -15.66
C GLU A 9 5.31 4.87 -16.01
N VAL A 10 5.46 6.18 -16.25
CA VAL A 10 6.78 6.79 -16.50
C VAL A 10 7.69 6.63 -15.30
N PHE A 11 7.22 6.95 -14.09
CA PHE A 11 8.01 6.77 -12.86
C PHE A 11 8.36 5.31 -12.62
N MET A 12 7.44 4.38 -12.85
CA MET A 12 7.70 2.95 -12.66
C MET A 12 8.72 2.43 -13.67
N THR A 13 8.66 2.90 -14.91
CA THR A 13 9.64 2.56 -15.96
C THR A 13 11.03 3.06 -15.59
N ALA A 14 11.14 4.33 -15.17
CA ALA A 14 12.40 4.92 -14.72
C ALA A 14 12.97 4.16 -13.52
N PHE A 15 12.14 3.87 -12.50
CA PHE A 15 12.56 3.12 -11.32
C PHE A 15 13.05 1.71 -11.66
N ARG A 16 12.36 0.99 -12.56
CA ARG A 16 12.76 -0.37 -12.98
C ARG A 16 14.09 -0.39 -13.74
N ALA A 17 14.40 0.67 -14.47
CA ALA A 17 15.65 0.82 -15.22
C ALA A 17 16.88 1.10 -14.32
N LEU A 18 16.68 1.50 -13.06
CA LEU A 18 17.76 1.78 -12.13
C LEU A 18 18.57 0.51 -11.77
N PRO A 19 19.89 0.63 -11.55
CA PRO A 19 20.69 -0.44 -10.96
C PRO A 19 20.13 -0.85 -9.58
N LYS A 20 20.29 -2.13 -9.22
CA LYS A 20 19.74 -2.69 -7.97
C LYS A 20 20.03 -1.82 -6.73
N LYS A 21 21.28 -1.42 -6.53
CA LYS A 21 21.70 -0.58 -5.39
C LYS A 21 20.97 0.77 -5.33
N VAL A 22 20.66 1.34 -6.49
CA VAL A 22 19.96 2.63 -6.56
C VAL A 22 18.48 2.42 -6.26
N ARG A 23 17.87 1.32 -6.73
CA ARG A 23 16.49 0.97 -6.35
C ARG A 23 16.35 0.78 -4.85
N GLU A 24 17.29 0.08 -4.22
CA GLU A 24 17.32 -0.11 -2.76
C GLU A 24 17.38 1.26 -2.05
N ALA A 25 18.30 2.14 -2.44
CA ALA A 25 18.40 3.48 -1.86
C ALA A 25 17.14 4.35 -2.07
N VAL A 26 16.42 4.18 -3.19
CA VAL A 26 15.14 4.86 -3.41
C VAL A 26 14.06 4.32 -2.47
N VAL A 27 13.97 3.01 -2.31
CA VAL A 27 13.03 2.38 -1.36
C VAL A 27 13.34 2.81 0.07
N ASP A 28 14.61 2.82 0.47
CA ASP A 28 15.03 3.27 1.81
C ASP A 28 14.61 4.73 2.07
N LYS A 29 14.77 5.60 1.06
CA LYS A 29 14.29 6.99 1.15
C LYS A 29 12.78 7.08 1.28
N MET A 30 12.02 6.31 0.49
CA MET A 30 10.56 6.27 0.61
C MET A 30 10.13 5.81 2.01
N LEU A 31 10.75 4.76 2.55
CA LEU A 31 10.44 4.23 3.88
C LEU A 31 10.90 5.12 5.04
N SER A 32 11.79 6.07 4.78
CA SER A 32 12.20 7.08 5.77
C SER A 32 11.09 8.09 6.04
N ASP A 33 10.20 8.31 5.07
CA ASP A 33 9.01 9.13 5.24
C ASP A 33 7.98 8.37 6.09
N LYS A 34 7.51 9.02 7.16
CA LYS A 34 6.64 8.38 8.15
C LYS A 34 5.25 8.09 7.56
N GLU A 35 4.67 9.07 6.87
CA GLU A 35 3.32 8.97 6.30
C GLU A 35 3.28 7.87 5.25
N PHE A 36 4.22 7.87 4.30
CA PHE A 36 4.33 6.83 3.28
C PHE A 36 4.51 5.43 3.89
N ARG A 37 5.34 5.30 4.94
CA ARG A 37 5.55 4.01 5.59
C ARG A 37 4.27 3.51 6.27
N GLU A 38 3.52 4.38 6.93
CA GLU A 38 2.24 4.04 7.57
C GLU A 38 1.21 3.60 6.52
N ASP A 39 1.03 4.38 5.45
CA ASP A 39 0.13 4.05 4.35
C ASP A 39 0.49 2.72 3.68
N LEU A 40 1.79 2.46 3.47
CA LEU A 40 2.24 1.21 2.86
C LEU A 40 1.89 -0.01 3.73
N MET A 41 2.02 0.11 5.05
CA MET A 41 1.64 -0.97 5.98
C MET A 41 0.13 -1.22 5.93
N ASP A 42 -0.68 -0.16 5.92
CA ASP A 42 -2.13 -0.27 5.86
C ASP A 42 -2.60 -0.91 4.55
N ILE A 43 -2.05 -0.48 3.41
CA ILE A 43 -2.33 -1.08 2.09
C ILE A 43 -1.94 -2.57 2.09
N ALA A 44 -0.78 -2.93 2.65
CA ALA A 44 -0.35 -4.31 2.72
C ALA A 44 -1.33 -5.17 3.54
N VAL A 45 -1.83 -4.66 4.67
CA VAL A 45 -2.86 -5.34 5.48
C VAL A 45 -4.17 -5.47 4.70
N ILE A 46 -4.61 -4.42 4.01
CA ILE A 46 -5.83 -4.45 3.19
C ILE A 46 -5.72 -5.51 2.09
N GLU A 47 -4.62 -5.55 1.35
CA GLU A 47 -4.43 -6.52 0.26
C GLU A 47 -4.36 -7.96 0.78
N GLN A 48 -3.71 -8.21 1.92
CA GLN A 48 -3.72 -9.53 2.57
C GLN A 48 -5.14 -9.99 2.91
N ARG A 49 -5.97 -9.07 3.38
CA ARG A 49 -7.33 -9.34 3.85
C ARG A 49 -8.40 -9.24 2.75
N ARG A 50 -8.02 -8.88 1.52
CA ARG A 50 -8.94 -8.65 0.40
C ARG A 50 -9.78 -9.89 0.01
N LYS A 51 -9.28 -11.08 0.35
CA LYS A 51 -9.97 -12.36 0.12
C LYS A 51 -10.79 -12.84 1.32
N GLU A 52 -10.73 -12.14 2.46
CA GLU A 52 -11.56 -12.47 3.61
C GLU A 52 -13.03 -12.22 3.27
N PRO A 53 -13.96 -13.08 3.75
CA PRO A 53 -15.38 -12.80 3.63
C PRO A 53 -15.71 -11.47 4.30
N SER A 54 -16.42 -10.61 3.58
CA SER A 54 -17.03 -9.42 4.17
C SER A 54 -17.99 -9.85 5.27
N ARG A 55 -18.02 -9.09 6.37
CA ARG A 55 -18.99 -9.27 7.44
C ARG A 55 -19.86 -8.03 7.58
N PRO A 56 -21.16 -8.17 7.88
CA PRO A 56 -22.01 -7.04 8.23
C PRO A 56 -21.44 -6.25 9.41
N LEU A 57 -21.57 -4.92 9.36
CA LEU A 57 -21.06 -4.04 10.41
C LEU A 57 -21.77 -4.30 11.75
N GLU A 58 -23.07 -4.57 11.69
CA GLU A 58 -23.94 -4.88 12.81
C GLU A 58 -23.47 -6.15 13.53
N GLU A 59 -23.08 -7.17 12.77
CA GLU A 59 -22.53 -8.41 13.32
C GLU A 59 -21.23 -8.13 14.09
N TYR A 60 -20.32 -7.35 13.51
CA TYR A 60 -19.10 -6.94 14.19
C TYR A 60 -19.37 -6.17 15.48
N LEU A 61 -20.25 -5.17 15.44
CA LEU A 61 -20.60 -4.34 16.60
C LEU A 61 -21.25 -5.16 17.72
N SER A 62 -22.09 -6.13 17.38
CA SER A 62 -22.74 -7.02 18.36
C SER A 62 -21.75 -7.92 19.10
N ARG A 63 -20.68 -8.37 18.43
CA ARG A 63 -19.60 -9.17 19.02
C ARG A 63 -18.67 -8.30 19.88
N ARG A 64 -18.35 -7.08 19.43
CA ARG A 64 -17.45 -6.15 20.15
C ARG A 64 -18.04 -5.64 21.47
N LYS A 65 -19.37 -5.47 21.57
CA LYS A 65 -20.04 -5.06 22.82
C LYS A 65 -20.05 -6.12 23.92
N LYS A 66 -19.68 -7.37 23.60
CA LYS A 66 -19.68 -8.51 24.53
C LYS A 66 -18.29 -8.80 25.14
N GLY A 67 -17.28 -7.99 24.84
CA GLY A 67 -15.91 -8.12 25.34
C GLY A 67 -15.45 -6.87 26.07
#